data_AF-A0A2M9JC61-F1
#
_entry.id   AF-A0A2M9JC61-F1
#
_cell.length_a   1.000
_cell.length_b   1.000
_cell.length_c   1.000
_cell.angle_alpha   90.00
_cell.angle_beta   90.00
_cell.angle_gamma   90.00
#
_symmetry.space_group_name_H-M   'P 1'
#
loop_
_entity.id
_entity.type
_entity.pdbx_description
1 polymer ?
#
loop_
_entity_poly.entity_id
_entity_poly.type
_entity_poly.pdbx_seq_one_letter_code
_entity_poly.pdbx_strand_id
1 'polypeptide(L)'
;MRDRIARALCWALALLSPRTRRPGRHTAAFLAEQAAPQYEPEPVSPWSCPWQGPSAATVREIFHDGYGMPPLQRERWWATAFAEIGIDYDHPTANITPVRGTGIAA
;
A
#
# COMPACT_ATOMS: atom_id res chain seq x y z
N MET A 1 -10.61 -36.25 -35.62
CA MET A 1 -9.87 -37.20 -34.76
C MET A 1 -8.37 -36.86 -34.69
N ARG A 2 -7.72 -36.63 -35.84
CA ARG A 2 -6.32 -36.16 -35.93
C ARG A 2 -6.03 -34.90 -35.09
N ASP A 3 -6.97 -33.96 -34.99
CA ASP A 3 -6.75 -32.71 -34.25
C ASP A 3 -6.64 -32.93 -32.74
N ARG A 4 -7.32 -33.94 -32.20
CA ARG A 4 -7.24 -34.29 -30.77
C ARG A 4 -5.88 -34.92 -30.45
N ILE A 5 -5.38 -35.77 -31.35
CA ILE A 5 -4.07 -36.42 -31.23
C ILE A 5 -2.96 -35.37 -31.34
N ALA A 6 -3.03 -34.49 -32.34
CA ALA A 6 -2.06 -33.41 -32.51
C ALA A 6 -2.01 -32.49 -31.28
N ARG A 7 -3.19 -32.13 -30.74
CA ARG A 7 -3.28 -31.30 -29.53
C ARG A 7 -2.68 -32.01 -28.31
N ALA A 8 -2.99 -33.29 -28.10
CA ALA A 8 -2.42 -34.08 -27.00
C ALA A 8 -0.89 -34.20 -27.09
N LEU A 9 -0.35 -34.43 -28.29
CA LEU A 9 1.10 -34.48 -28.51
C LEU A 9 1.77 -33.13 -28.28
N CYS A 10 1.16 -32.02 -28.71
CA CYS A 10 1.67 -30.68 -28.41
C CYS A 10 1.72 -30.39 -26.90
N TRP A 11 0.68 -30.80 -26.14
CA TRP A 11 0.67 -30.67 -24.68
C TRP A 11 1.76 -31.50 -24.01
N ALA A 12 1.92 -32.76 -24.42
CA ALA A 12 2.98 -33.63 -23.91
C ALA A 12 4.37 -33.04 -24.19
N LEU A 13 4.61 -32.54 -25.42
CA LEU A 13 5.87 -31.92 -25.79
C LEU A 13 6.13 -30.61 -25.03
N ALA A 14 5.10 -29.81 -24.75
CA ALA A 14 5.22 -28.57 -23.97
C ALA A 14 5.56 -28.84 -22.48
N LEU A 15 5.18 -30.00 -21.94
CA LEU A 15 5.52 -30.40 -20.56
C LEU A 15 6.91 -31.00 -20.45
N LEU A 16 7.34 -31.77 -21.46
CA LEU A 16 8.65 -32.44 -21.48
C LEU A 16 9.80 -31.54 -21.93
N SER A 17 9.53 -30.45 -22.65
CA SER A 17 10.59 -29.59 -23.18
C SER A 17 11.07 -28.58 -22.13
N PRO A 18 12.35 -28.59 -21.72
CA PRO A 18 12.89 -27.56 -20.83
C PRO A 18 12.88 -26.15 -21.46
N ARG A 19 12.76 -26.05 -22.79
CA ARG A 19 12.63 -24.79 -23.55
C ARG A 19 11.29 -24.07 -23.36
N THR A 20 10.22 -24.77 -22.99
CA THR A 20 8.90 -24.17 -22.76
C THR A 20 8.67 -23.82 -21.30
N ARG A 21 9.56 -24.27 -20.38
CA ARG A 21 9.62 -23.75 -19.01
C ARG A 21 10.21 -22.35 -19.06
N ARG A 22 9.36 -21.38 -19.42
CA ARG A 22 9.65 -19.98 -19.14
C ARG A 22 10.02 -19.87 -17.66
N PRO A 23 11.07 -19.10 -17.32
CA PRO A 23 11.35 -18.78 -15.93
C PRO A 23 10.05 -18.32 -15.28
N GLY A 24 9.70 -18.91 -14.14
CA GLY A 24 8.57 -18.44 -13.36
C GLY A 24 8.76 -16.95 -13.04
N ARG A 25 7.67 -16.21 -12.87
CA ARG A 25 7.68 -14.76 -12.62
C ARG A 25 8.49 -14.34 -11.39
N HIS A 26 8.87 -15.29 -10.53
CA HIS A 26 9.66 -15.08 -9.31
C HIS A 26 11.09 -15.66 -9.40
N THR A 27 11.52 -16.09 -10.59
CA THR A 27 12.87 -16.65 -10.77
C THR A 27 13.86 -15.52 -11.05
N ALA A 28 15.08 -15.62 -10.54
CA ALA A 28 16.12 -14.61 -10.75
C ALA A 28 16.39 -14.28 -12.23
N ALA A 29 16.26 -15.28 -13.12
CA ALA A 29 16.40 -15.09 -14.57
C ALA A 29 15.32 -14.15 -15.15
N PHE A 30 14.07 -14.25 -14.68
CA PHE A 30 12.97 -13.38 -15.12
C PHE A 30 13.20 -11.93 -14.70
N LEU A 31 13.68 -11.73 -13.47
CA LEU A 31 13.98 -10.40 -12.92
C LEU A 31 15.20 -9.77 -13.62
N ALA A 32 16.21 -10.57 -13.97
CA ALA A 32 17.38 -10.11 -14.70
C ALA A 32 17.03 -9.65 -16.14
N GLU A 33 16.09 -10.34 -16.80
CA GLU A 33 15.58 -9.94 -18.13
C GLU A 33 14.77 -8.63 -18.07
N GLN A 34 14.04 -8.38 -16.98
CA GLN A 34 13.30 -7.13 -16.75
C GLN A 34 14.17 -5.94 -16.35
N ALA A 35 15.40 -6.18 -15.87
CA ALA A 35 16.32 -5.12 -15.47
C ALA A 35 16.96 -4.36 -16.64
N ALA A 36 16.70 -4.76 -17.90
CA ALA A 36 17.16 -4.02 -19.07
C ALA A 36 16.36 -2.71 -19.21
N PRO A 37 16.99 -1.52 -19.05
CA PRO A 37 16.26 -0.27 -19.03
C PRO A 37 15.80 0.10 -20.44
N GLN A 38 14.50 0.00 -20.68
CA GLN A 38 13.86 0.74 -21.77
C GLN A 38 13.70 2.17 -21.29
N TYR A 39 14.45 3.09 -21.90
CA TYR A 39 14.44 4.53 -21.60
C TYR A 39 13.15 5.16 -22.15
N GLU A 40 12.00 4.83 -21.57
CA GLU A 40 10.83 5.69 -21.60
C GLU A 40 10.70 6.38 -20.25
N PRO A 41 10.42 7.69 -20.20
CA PRO A 41 10.08 8.34 -18.95
C PRO A 41 8.78 7.72 -18.42
N GLU A 42 8.91 6.82 -17.44
CA GLU A 42 7.73 6.29 -16.75
C GLU A 42 6.94 7.46 -16.15
N PRO A 43 5.60 7.46 -16.29
CA PRO A 43 4.77 8.43 -15.59
C PRO A 43 5.05 8.31 -14.11
N VAL A 44 5.33 9.43 -13.44
CA VAL A 44 5.59 9.48 -11.99
C VAL A 44 4.40 8.86 -11.28
N SER A 45 4.58 7.62 -10.84
CA SER A 45 3.55 6.87 -10.15
C SER A 45 3.21 7.64 -8.86
N PRO A 46 1.93 7.93 -8.55
CA PRO A 46 1.60 8.53 -7.26
C PRO A 46 1.99 7.64 -6.07
N TRP A 47 2.27 6.34 -6.32
CA TRP A 47 2.83 5.39 -5.35
C TRP A 47 4.37 5.42 -5.27
N SER A 48 5.05 6.19 -6.13
CA SER A 48 6.51 6.44 -6.04
C SER A 48 6.86 7.55 -5.05
N CYS A 49 5.88 8.36 -4.64
CA CYS A 49 6.09 9.37 -3.62
C CYS A 49 6.25 8.69 -2.26
N PRO A 50 7.39 8.88 -1.55
CA PRO A 50 7.54 8.36 -0.21
C PRO A 50 6.48 8.97 0.71
N TRP A 51 5.93 8.14 1.61
CA TRP A 51 4.97 8.57 2.63
C TRP A 51 5.53 9.75 3.42
N GLN A 52 4.79 10.86 3.43
CA GLN A 52 5.19 12.11 4.11
C GLN A 52 4.63 12.23 5.54
N GLY A 53 3.81 11.28 5.97
CA GLY A 53 3.23 11.29 7.31
C GLY A 53 4.21 10.81 8.39
N PRO A 54 3.77 10.75 9.64
CA PRO A 54 4.61 10.31 10.75
C PRO A 54 5.08 8.87 10.55
N SER A 55 6.20 8.54 11.17
CA SER A 55 6.70 7.18 11.19
C SER A 55 5.76 6.27 12.00
N ALA A 56 5.72 4.98 11.65
CA ALA A 56 4.95 4.00 12.42
C ALA A 56 5.44 3.89 13.88
N ALA A 57 6.71 4.19 14.17
CA ALA A 57 7.24 4.21 15.53
C ALA A 57 6.61 5.34 16.36
N THR A 58 6.57 6.55 15.80
CA THR A 58 5.94 7.73 16.41
C THR A 58 4.47 7.47 16.74
N VAL A 59 3.71 6.91 15.79
CA VAL A 59 2.29 6.60 16.00
C VAL A 59 2.09 5.56 17.12
N ARG A 60 2.96 4.55 17.19
CA ARG A 60 2.87 3.52 18.24
C ARG A 60 3.19 4.05 19.63
N GLU A 61 4.14 4.96 19.74
CA GLU A 61 4.49 5.62 20.99
C GLU A 61 3.31 6.39 21.56
N ILE A 62 2.63 7.20 20.73
CA ILE A 62 1.38 7.89 21.10
C ILE A 62 0.35 6.88 21.62
N PHE A 63 0.07 5.79 20.89
CA PHE A 63 -0.88 4.80 21.39
C PHE A 63 -0.44 4.14 22.69
N HIS A 64 0.87 3.93 22.88
CA HIS A 64 1.42 3.32 24.07
C HIS A 64 1.21 4.19 25.32
N ASP A 65 1.44 5.49 25.23
CA ASP A 65 1.38 6.40 26.37
C ASP A 65 -0.06 6.60 26.92
N GLY A 66 -1.07 6.32 26.10
CA GLY A 66 -2.47 6.31 26.52
C GLY A 66 -2.91 5.07 27.31
N TYR A 67 -2.07 4.02 27.39
CA TYR A 67 -2.43 2.80 28.11
C TYR A 67 -2.61 3.06 29.61
N GLY A 68 -3.68 2.49 30.18
CA GLY A 68 -4.02 2.64 31.61
C GLY A 68 -4.99 3.80 31.90
N MET A 69 -5.23 4.71 30.95
CA MET A 69 -6.26 5.75 31.10
C MET A 69 -7.68 5.18 30.88
N PRO A 70 -8.71 5.74 31.53
CA PRO A 70 -10.11 5.49 31.19
C PRO A 70 -10.38 5.78 29.69
N PRO A 71 -11.29 5.06 29.02
CA PRO A 71 -11.48 5.16 27.57
C PRO A 71 -11.64 6.59 27.06
N LEU A 72 -12.57 7.37 27.62
CA LEU A 72 -12.82 8.74 27.17
C LEU A 72 -11.59 9.67 27.34
N GLN A 73 -10.82 9.47 28.42
CA GLN A 73 -9.61 10.26 28.68
C GLN A 73 -8.49 9.88 27.71
N ARG A 74 -8.34 8.59 27.44
CA ARG A 74 -7.37 8.06 26.48
C ARG A 74 -7.60 8.62 25.08
N GLU A 75 -8.85 8.55 24.62
CA GLU A 75 -9.22 9.02 23.29
C GLU A 75 -9.01 10.55 23.15
N ARG A 76 -9.23 11.32 24.22
CA ARG A 76 -8.93 12.78 24.25
C ARG A 76 -7.44 13.07 24.22
N TRP A 77 -6.67 12.28 24.96
CA TRP A 77 -5.22 12.38 24.99
C TRP A 77 -4.64 12.06 23.61
N TRP A 78 -5.09 10.97 22.97
CA TRP A 78 -4.69 10.65 21.59
C TRP A 78 -5.03 11.76 20.61
N ALA A 79 -6.25 12.29 20.66
CA ALA A 79 -6.64 13.41 19.80
C ALA A 79 -5.70 14.62 19.94
N THR A 80 -5.27 14.91 21.17
CA THR A 80 -4.34 16.02 21.44
C THR A 80 -2.94 15.71 20.90
N ALA A 81 -2.41 14.52 21.18
CA ALA A 81 -1.09 14.09 20.71
C ALA A 81 -0.99 14.02 19.18
N PHE A 82 -2.06 13.59 18.50
CA PHE A 82 -2.12 13.61 17.04
C PHE A 82 -2.24 15.03 16.48
N ALA A 83 -3.01 15.92 17.12
CA ALA A 83 -3.11 17.32 16.72
C ALA A 83 -1.77 18.06 16.83
N GLU A 84 -0.95 17.76 17.83
CA GLU A 84 0.40 18.33 17.99
C GLU A 84 1.34 17.98 16.82
N ILE A 85 1.17 16.81 16.21
CA ILE A 85 1.92 16.41 15.00
C ILE A 85 1.19 16.77 13.70
N GLY A 86 0.13 17.60 13.78
CA GLY A 86 -0.61 18.10 12.63
C GLY A 86 -1.56 17.09 11.99
N ILE A 87 -1.94 16.04 12.72
CA ILE A 87 -2.82 14.98 12.25
C ILE A 87 -4.18 15.14 12.89
N ASP A 88 -5.22 15.22 12.05
CA ASP A 88 -6.59 15.19 12.52
C ASP A 88 -6.94 13.77 12.96
N TYR A 89 -7.29 13.61 14.24
CA TYR A 89 -7.69 12.34 14.81
C TYR A 89 -9.21 12.27 14.83
N ASP A 90 -9.77 11.53 13.85
CA ASP A 90 -11.21 11.38 13.64
C ASP A 90 -11.86 10.45 14.68
N HIS A 91 -11.77 10.84 15.95
CA HIS A 91 -12.54 10.27 17.03
C HIS A 91 -13.34 11.40 17.69
N PRO A 92 -14.66 11.26 17.89
CA PRO A 92 -15.52 12.31 18.47
C PRO A 92 -15.30 12.42 19.98
N THR A 93 -14.12 12.88 20.41
CA THR A 93 -13.71 13.02 21.81
C THR A 93 -13.90 14.40 22.38
N ALA A 94 -13.91 15.39 21.50
CA ALA A 94 -14.22 16.75 21.81
C ALA A 94 -15.57 17.06 21.12
N ASN A 95 -16.52 17.62 21.86
CA ASN A 95 -17.74 18.23 21.32
C ASN A 95 -17.37 19.50 20.51
N ILE A 96 -16.37 19.42 19.64
CA ILE A 96 -16.11 20.42 18.62
C ILE A 96 -17.05 20.07 17.49
N THR A 97 -18.25 20.65 17.56
CA THR A 97 -19.03 20.88 16.35
C THR A 97 -18.06 21.51 15.34
N PRO A 98 -17.85 20.92 14.16
CA PRO A 98 -17.03 21.57 13.15
C PRO A 98 -17.69 22.92 12.86
N VAL A 99 -17.05 24.01 13.28
CA VAL A 99 -17.38 25.36 12.80
C VAL A 99 -16.90 25.37 11.36
N ARG A 100 -17.70 24.78 10.48
CA ARG A 100 -17.55 24.93 9.04
C ARG A 100 -17.75 26.42 8.82
N GLY A 101 -16.64 27.15 8.64
CA GLY A 101 -16.64 28.59 8.44
C GLY A 101 -17.61 28.94 7.32
N THR A 102 -18.76 29.51 7.70
CA THR A 102 -19.60 30.24 6.76
C THR A 102 -18.82 31.50 6.40
N GLY A 103 -18.07 31.42 5.31
CA GLY A 103 -17.09 32.40 4.88
C GLY A 103 -17.11 32.70 3.37
N ILE A 104 -18.31 33.04 2.86
CA ILE A 104 -18.59 34.13 1.88
C ILE A 104 -18.14 34.01 0.39
N ALA A 105 -19.11 34.34 -0.47
CA ALA A 105 -19.10 34.92 -1.83
C ALA A 105 -18.93 34.02 -3.08
N ALA A 106 -20.02 33.86 -3.84
CA ALA A 106 -20.35 34.72 -4.98
C ALA A 106 -21.87 34.77 -5.20
#